data_AF-A0A917TPM5-F1
#
_entry.id   AF-A0A917TPM5-F1
#
_cell.length_a   1.000
_cell.length_b   1.000
_cell.length_c   1.000
_cell.angle_alpha   90.00
_cell.angle_beta   90.00
_cell.angle_gamma   90.00
#
_symmetry.space_group_name_H-M   'P 1'
#
loop_
_entity.id
_entity.type
_entity.pdbx_description
1 polymer ?
#
loop_
_entity_poly.entity_id
_entity_poly.type
_entity_poly.pdbx_seq_one_letter_code
_entity_poly.pdbx_strand_id
1 'polypeptide(L)'
;MRSAALWRSGRWRKGGTGPGRGTADNADSFLYGIKGLSEVVTDLVVVRTWADGPDVATWFELHTRLSDPCQTVNWSHVEDGRITRVRVTFDPRGLLGD
;
A
#
# COMPACT_ATOMS: atom_id res chain seq x y z
N MET A 1 21.61 -10.18 9.24
CA MET A 1 22.15 -9.59 7.99
C MET A 1 21.38 -8.30 7.74
N ARG A 2 22.01 -7.14 7.98
CA ARG A 2 21.35 -5.83 8.08
C ARG A 2 21.27 -5.18 6.70
N SER A 3 20.10 -4.65 6.32
CA SER A 3 20.01 -3.64 5.27
C SER A 3 19.25 -2.45 5.87
N ALA A 4 20.02 -1.45 6.32
CA ALA A 4 19.52 -0.16 6.77
C ALA A 4 19.66 0.81 5.59
N ALA A 5 18.68 1.68 5.40
CA ALA A 5 18.73 2.75 4.42
C ALA A 5 19.97 3.64 4.64
N LEU A 6 20.79 3.80 3.60
CA LEU A 6 21.96 4.69 3.61
C LEU A 6 21.56 6.08 3.11
N TRP A 7 21.71 7.08 3.98
CA TRP A 7 21.60 8.49 3.68
C TRP A 7 22.88 8.96 2.97
N ARG A 8 22.78 9.43 1.71
CA ARG A 8 23.83 10.18 1.01
C ARG A 8 23.22 11.29 0.17
N SER A 9 23.76 12.51 0.32
CA SER A 9 23.56 13.68 -0.55
C SER A 9 22.10 14.13 -0.79
N GLY A 10 21.30 14.27 0.26
CA GLY A 10 20.08 15.11 0.22
C GLY A 10 18.92 14.65 -0.68
N ARG A 11 18.93 13.40 -1.19
CA ARG A 11 17.81 12.86 -1.98
C ARG A 11 17.60 11.38 -1.67
N TRP A 12 16.38 11.03 -1.26
CA TRP A 12 15.94 9.64 -1.09
C TRP A 12 15.89 8.96 -2.47
N ARG A 13 16.68 7.90 -2.68
CA ARG A 13 16.52 7.03 -3.86
C ARG A 13 15.46 5.97 -3.57
N LYS A 14 14.56 5.75 -4.54
CA LYS A 14 13.53 4.71 -4.54
C LYS A 14 14.20 3.34 -4.42
N GLY A 15 14.31 2.82 -3.19
CA GLY A 15 14.77 1.46 -2.90
C GLY A 15 13.59 0.51 -2.99
N GLY A 16 13.25 0.07 -4.21
CA GLY A 16 12.17 -0.89 -4.45
C GLY A 16 12.21 -1.39 -5.88
N THR A 17 12.67 -2.63 -6.05
CA THR A 17 12.82 -3.36 -7.30
C THR A 17 11.45 -3.70 -7.91
N GLY A 18 11.12 -3.11 -9.06
CA GLY A 18 9.96 -3.44 -9.88
C GLY A 18 8.67 -2.66 -9.55
N PRO A 19 7.75 -2.51 -10.52
CA PRO A 19 6.44 -1.94 -10.26
C PRO A 19 5.65 -2.90 -9.34
N GLY A 20 5.34 -2.47 -8.12
CA GLY A 20 4.36 -3.16 -7.26
C GLY A 20 4.82 -3.71 -5.90
N ARG A 21 6.07 -3.53 -5.45
CA ARG A 21 6.48 -3.99 -4.10
C ARG A 21 7.17 -2.90 -3.27
N GLY A 22 6.36 -2.02 -2.68
CA GLY A 22 6.81 -1.15 -1.58
C GLY A 22 6.75 -1.90 -0.25
N THR A 23 7.79 -1.77 0.58
CA THR A 23 7.79 -2.25 1.96
C THR A 23 8.04 -1.07 2.89
N ALA A 24 7.29 -1.00 3.99
CA ALA A 24 7.56 -0.11 5.11
C ALA A 24 7.79 -0.96 6.37
N ASP A 25 8.76 -0.59 7.19
CA ASP A 25 9.15 -1.29 8.42
C ASP A 25 8.72 -0.54 9.69
N ASN A 26 8.12 0.64 9.54
CA ASN A 26 7.64 1.46 10.64
C ASN A 26 6.45 2.35 10.19
N ALA A 27 5.75 2.91 11.17
CA ALA A 27 4.56 3.72 10.95
C ALA A 27 4.84 4.98 10.12
N ASP A 28 5.97 5.68 10.34
CA ASP A 28 6.30 6.91 9.61
C ASP A 28 6.55 6.63 8.12
N SER A 29 7.32 5.58 7.81
CA SER A 29 7.56 5.11 6.45
C SER A 29 6.25 4.71 5.76
N PHE A 30 5.35 4.06 6.49
CA PHE A 30 4.02 3.68 5.97
C PHE A 30 3.16 4.91 5.68
N LEU A 31 3.05 5.84 6.64
CA LEU A 31 2.29 7.08 6.49
C LEU A 31 2.84 7.95 5.35
N TYR A 32 4.15 8.01 5.16
CA TYR A 32 4.77 8.70 4.04
C TYR A 32 4.31 8.10 2.69
N GLY A 33 4.29 6.76 2.58
CA GLY A 33 3.80 6.07 1.40
C GLY A 33 2.32 6.34 1.11
N ILE A 34 1.47 6.25 2.15
CA ILE A 34 0.04 6.55 2.05
C ILE A 34 -0.21 8.01 1.67
N LYS A 35 0.57 8.95 2.21
CA LYS A 35 0.45 10.37 1.87
C LYS A 35 0.73 10.61 0.38
N GLY A 36 1.80 10.03 -0.16
CA GLY A 36 2.09 10.12 -1.59
C GLY A 36 0.99 9.50 -2.47
N LEU A 37 0.39 8.38 -2.04
CA LEU A 37 -0.73 7.77 -2.75
C LEU A 37 -2.00 8.66 -2.70
N SER A 38 -2.27 9.30 -1.56
CA SER A 38 -3.46 10.13 -1.38
C SER A 38 -3.53 11.35 -2.31
N GLU A 39 -2.39 11.82 -2.83
CA GLU A 39 -2.33 12.94 -3.78
C GLU A 39 -2.94 12.58 -5.15
N VAL A 40 -2.92 11.29 -5.51
CA VAL A 40 -3.37 10.80 -6.83
C VAL A 40 -4.67 10.01 -6.79
N VAL A 41 -5.06 9.51 -5.62
CA VAL A 41 -6.36 8.83 -5.40
C VAL A 41 -7.50 9.84 -5.55
N THR A 42 -8.51 9.46 -6.29
CA THR A 42 -9.73 10.27 -6.51
C THR A 42 -10.93 9.71 -5.79
N ASP A 43 -11.01 8.39 -5.66
CA ASP A 43 -12.12 7.68 -5.04
C ASP A 43 -11.68 6.28 -4.58
N LEU A 44 -12.43 5.73 -3.63
CA LEU A 44 -12.26 4.36 -3.14
C LEU A 44 -13.63 3.75 -2.89
N VAL A 45 -13.98 2.74 -3.69
CA VAL A 45 -15.27 2.05 -3.59
C VAL A 45 -15.06 0.72 -2.88
N VAL A 46 -15.54 0.60 -1.64
CA VAL A 46 -15.47 -0.67 -0.88
C VAL A 46 -16.44 -1.68 -1.47
N VAL A 47 -15.91 -2.80 -1.96
CA VAL A 47 -16.70 -3.93 -2.46
C VAL A 47 -17.17 -4.79 -1.30
N ARG A 48 -16.26 -5.15 -0.39
CA ARG A 48 -16.55 -5.98 0.78
C ARG A 48 -15.44 -5.92 1.82
N THR A 49 -15.83 -6.11 3.08
CA THR A 49 -14.91 -6.34 4.20
C THR A 49 -15.21 -7.69 4.84
N TRP A 50 -14.14 -8.40 5.20
CA TRP A 50 -14.18 -9.63 5.99
C TRP A 50 -13.32 -9.45 7.23
N ALA A 51 -13.77 -10.00 8.35
CA ALA A 51 -13.01 -10.06 9.58
C ALA A 51 -12.97 -11.52 10.06
N ASP A 52 -11.79 -11.97 10.46
CA ASP A 52 -11.54 -13.25 11.10
C ASP A 52 -10.58 -13.02 12.28
N GLY A 53 -11.13 -12.98 13.50
CA GLY A 53 -10.38 -12.60 14.69
C GLY A 53 -9.69 -11.23 14.54
N PRO A 54 -8.36 -11.14 14.73
CA PRO A 54 -7.60 -9.90 14.61
C PRO A 54 -7.29 -9.49 13.16
N ASP A 55 -7.65 -10.32 12.18
CA ASP A 55 -7.33 -10.12 10.78
C ASP A 55 -8.53 -9.54 10.01
N VAL A 56 -8.29 -8.44 9.30
CA VAL A 56 -9.31 -7.76 8.50
C VAL A 56 -8.83 -7.64 7.06
N ALA A 57 -9.64 -8.11 6.11
CA ALA A 57 -9.43 -7.91 4.69
C ALA A 57 -10.52 -6.99 4.13
N THR A 58 -10.12 -5.93 3.42
CA THR A 58 -11.04 -5.05 2.69
C THR A 58 -10.69 -5.09 1.22
N TRP A 59 -11.65 -5.53 0.40
CA TRP A 59 -11.59 -5.43 -1.06
C TRP A 59 -12.27 -4.13 -1.49
N PHE A 60 -11.57 -3.35 -2.29
CA PHE A 60 -12.05 -2.11 -2.88
C PHE A 60 -11.53 -1.89 -4.29
N GLU A 61 -12.25 -1.08 -5.04
CA GLU A 61 -11.77 -0.47 -6.28
C GLU A 61 -11.04 0.84 -5.92
N LEU A 62 -9.78 0.94 -6.32
CA LEU A 62 -8.98 2.13 -6.10
C LEU A 62 -8.98 2.98 -7.36
N HIS A 63 -9.55 4.18 -7.30
CA HIS A 63 -9.59 5.10 -8.42
C HIS A 63 -8.47 6.13 -8.27
N THR A 64 -7.71 6.34 -9.35
CA THR A 64 -6.64 7.33 -9.37
C THR A 64 -6.74 8.20 -10.62
N ARG A 65 -6.03 9.34 -10.63
CA ARG A 65 -5.89 10.16 -11.85
C ARG A 65 -4.91 9.59 -12.87
N LEU A 66 -4.22 8.48 -12.54
CA LEU A 66 -3.06 7.99 -13.30
C LEU A 66 -3.36 6.74 -14.13
N SER A 67 -4.41 6.00 -13.79
CA SER A 67 -4.76 4.71 -14.39
C SER A 67 -6.25 4.42 -14.23
N ASP A 68 -6.71 3.41 -14.96
CA ASP A 68 -8.03 2.83 -14.74
C ASP A 68 -8.20 2.31 -13.29
N PRO A 69 -9.45 2.18 -12.82
CA PRO A 69 -9.76 1.57 -11.53
C PRO A 69 -9.02 0.26 -11.28
N CYS A 70 -8.36 0.16 -10.12
CA CYS A 70 -7.54 -1.00 -9.77
C CYS A 70 -8.17 -1.80 -8.63
N GLN A 71 -8.45 -3.09 -8.89
CA GLN A 71 -8.97 -4.02 -7.88
C GLN A 71 -7.90 -4.28 -6.83
N THR A 72 -8.18 -3.92 -5.58
CA THR A 72 -7.20 -3.94 -4.48
C THR A 72 -7.77 -4.63 -3.24
N VAL A 73 -6.98 -5.49 -2.61
CA VAL A 73 -7.26 -6.04 -1.28
C VAL A 73 -6.21 -5.52 -0.30
N ASN A 74 -6.68 -4.82 0.72
CA ASN A 74 -5.90 -4.48 1.91
C ASN A 74 -6.21 -5.50 3.01
N TRP A 75 -5.20 -6.24 3.44
CA TRP A 75 -5.26 -7.06 4.64
C TRP A 75 -4.50 -6.36 5.76
N SER A 76 -5.08 -6.31 6.95
CA SER A 76 -4.51 -5.71 8.13
C SER A 76 -4.64 -6.65 9.33
N HIS A 77 -3.59 -6.72 10.15
CA HIS A 77 -3.61 -7.37 11.47
C HIS A 77 -3.74 -6.31 12.56
N VAL A 78 -4.66 -6.53 13.50
CA VAL A 78 -4.97 -5.58 14.58
C VAL A 78 -4.66 -6.20 15.95
N GLU A 79 -3.82 -5.53 16.72
CA GLU A 79 -3.47 -5.88 18.10
C GLU A 79 -3.66 -4.64 18.98
N ASP A 80 -4.30 -4.79 20.14
CA ASP A 80 -4.55 -3.70 21.09
C ASP A 80 -5.20 -2.45 20.46
N GLY A 81 -6.12 -2.68 19.51
CA GLY A 81 -6.82 -1.62 18.78
C GLY A 81 -5.96 -0.86 17.76
N ARG A 82 -4.77 -1.37 17.42
CA ARG A 82 -3.84 -0.77 16.46
C ARG A 82 -3.55 -1.73 15.31
N ILE A 83 -3.43 -1.19 14.10
CA ILE A 83 -2.92 -1.95 12.95
C ILE A 83 -1.42 -2.14 13.15
N THR A 84 -0.98 -3.38 13.35
CA THR A 84 0.45 -3.72 13.53
C THR A 84 1.08 -4.29 12.26
N ARG A 85 0.25 -4.70 11.29
CA ARG A 85 0.71 -5.16 9.99
C ARG A 85 -0.30 -4.85 8.90
N VAL A 86 0.21 -4.48 7.73
CA VAL A 86 -0.58 -4.32 6.51
C VAL A 86 0.05 -5.11 5.37
N ARG A 87 -0.78 -5.75 4.55
CA ARG A 87 -0.40 -6.33 3.25
C ARG A 87 -1.41 -5.88 2.22
N VAL A 88 -0.92 -5.43 1.08
CA VAL A 88 -1.77 -5.00 -0.03
C VAL A 88 -1.43 -5.85 -1.24
N THR A 89 -2.45 -6.34 -1.92
CA THR A 89 -2.34 -6.93 -3.25
C THR A 89 -3.33 -6.26 -4.17
N PHE A 90 -3.01 -6.16 -5.45
CA PHE A 90 -3.86 -5.53 -6.44
C PHE A 90 -3.75 -6.27 -7.78
N ASP A 91 -4.77 -6.14 -8.63
CA ASP A 91 -4.72 -6.62 -10.01
C ASP A 91 -3.88 -5.65 -10.86
N PRO A 92 -2.69 -6.06 -11.35
CA PRO A 92 -1.80 -5.15 -12.08
C PRO A 92 -2.23 -4.95 -13.53
N ARG A 93 -3.22 -5.68 -14.07
CA ARG A 93 -3.55 -5.62 -15.51
C ARG A 93 -3.83 -4.20 -15.98
N GLY A 94 -4.63 -3.43 -15.23
CA GLY A 94 -4.92 -2.03 -15.54
C GLY A 94 -3.72 -1.07 -15.42
N LEU A 95 -2.59 -1.52 -14.84
CA LEU A 95 -1.36 -0.73 -14.73
C LEU A 95 -0.29 -1.09 -15.76
N LEU A 96 -0.37 -2.29 -16.35
CA LEU A 96 0.67 -2.80 -17.24
C LEU A 96 0.48 -2.37 -18.70
N GLY A 97 -0.72 -1.91 -19.08
CA GLY A 97 -1.09 -1.72 -20.48
C GLY A 97 -1.15 -3.06 -21.23
N ASP A 98 -1.85 -3.09 -22.36
CA ASP A 98 -1.83 -4.24 -23.27
C ASP A 98 -0.47 -4.37 -23.98
#